data_AF-A0AAD6K1R7-F1
#
_entry.id   AF-A0AAD6K1R7-F1
#
_cell.length_a   1.000
_cell.length_b   1.000
_cell.length_c   1.000
_cell.angle_alpha   90.00
_cell.angle_beta   90.00
_cell.angle_gamma   90.00
#
_symmetry.space_group_name_H-M   'P 1'
#
loop_
_entity.id
_entity.type
_entity.pdbx_description
1 polymer ?
#
loop_
_entity_poly.entity_id
_entity_poly.type
_entity_poly.pdbx_seq_one_letter_code
_entity_poly.pdbx_strand_id
1 'polypeptide(L)'
;MEAFKKQATRLREQVAKQQQEILKHLGRFSNEGIIVDEAELQCNQHLQNLYSSTRTAKHFQKNIVRGVEGFVSISSKEMEILRKLADECCKYGADNQNENNHVARAALQFGASHNLMENEKETLVGVLNDQVFYI
;
A
#
# COMPACT_ATOMS: atom_id res chain seq x y z
N MET A 1 16.12 61.68 41.57
CA MET A 1 16.60 60.35 41.11
C MET A 1 16.03 59.20 41.95
N GLU A 2 15.82 59.37 43.27
CA GLU A 2 15.29 58.30 44.15
C GLU A 2 13.80 57.99 43.96
N ALA A 3 12.96 58.99 43.67
CA ALA A 3 11.52 58.79 43.44
C ALA A 3 11.23 57.85 42.25
N PHE A 4 12.02 57.98 41.18
CA PHE A 4 11.93 57.11 40.00
C PHE A 4 12.35 55.66 40.31
N LYS A 5 13.41 55.48 41.11
CA LYS A 5 13.83 54.16 41.60
C LYS A 5 12.74 53.50 42.44
N LYS A 6 12.07 54.25 43.31
CA LYS A 6 10.98 53.77 44.17
C LYS A 6 9.72 53.40 43.38
N GLN A 7 9.45 54.10 42.28
CA GLN A 7 8.34 53.77 41.38
C GLN A 7 8.65 52.50 40.57
N ALA A 8 9.89 52.34 40.10
CA ALA A 8 10.35 51.14 39.41
C ALA A 8 10.34 49.90 40.31
N THR A 9 10.70 50.01 41.59
CA THR A 9 10.60 48.88 42.53
C THR A 9 9.16 48.48 42.81
N ARG A 10 8.25 49.45 42.99
CA ARG A 10 6.81 49.18 43.15
C ARG A 10 6.20 48.49 41.93
N LEU A 11 6.58 48.93 40.73
CA LEU A 11 6.14 48.29 39.49
C LEU A 11 6.65 46.85 39.40
N ARG A 12 7.92 46.61 39.73
CA ARG A 12 8.49 45.25 39.79
C ARG A 12 7.76 44.36 40.79
N GLU A 13 7.42 44.87 41.97
CA GLU A 13 6.65 44.12 42.97
C GLU A 13 5.23 43.82 42.50
N GLN A 14 4.56 44.76 41.83
CA GLN A 14 3.23 44.55 41.26
C GLN A 14 3.26 43.51 40.14
N VAL A 15 4.25 43.60 39.24
CA VAL A 15 4.45 42.64 38.16
C VAL A 15 4.76 41.25 38.73
N ALA A 16 5.61 41.14 39.74
CA ALA A 16 5.93 39.87 40.39
C ALA A 16 4.69 39.24 41.04
N LYS A 17 3.84 40.04 41.70
CA LYS A 17 2.58 39.56 42.28
C LYS A 17 1.60 39.10 41.20
N GLN A 18 1.45 39.87 40.12
CA GLN A 18 0.59 39.48 38.99
C GLN A 18 1.10 38.20 38.32
N GLN A 19 2.41 38.08 38.09
CA GLN A 19 3.01 36.87 37.55
C GLN A 19 2.80 35.67 38.47
N GLN A 20 2.92 35.86 39.79
CA GLN A 20 2.68 34.80 40.77
C GLN A 20 1.21 34.37 40.80
N GLU A 21 0.26 35.30 40.71
CA GLU A 21 -1.17 34.96 40.62
C GLU A 21 -1.50 34.26 39.29
N ILE A 22 -0.94 34.72 38.17
CA ILE A 22 -1.09 34.04 36.86
C ILE A 22 -0.51 32.62 36.93
N LEU A 23 0.68 32.44 37.53
CA LEU A 23 1.29 31.12 37.76
C LEU A 23 0.46 30.25 38.72
N LYS A 24 -0.18 30.82 39.74
CA LYS A 24 -1.11 30.09 40.62
C LYS A 24 -2.39 29.70 39.89
N HIS A 25 -2.92 30.55 39.02
CA HIS A 25 -4.08 30.24 38.19
C HIS A 25 -3.74 29.17 37.16
N LEU A 26 -2.62 29.30 36.44
CA LEU A 26 -2.09 28.28 35.53
C LEU A 26 -1.74 26.97 36.25
N GLY A 27 -1.16 27.07 37.45
CA GLY A 27 -0.87 25.94 38.33
C GLY A 27 -2.14 25.29 38.88
N ARG A 28 -3.21 26.06 39.10
CA ARG A 28 -4.55 25.53 39.40
C ARG A 28 -5.13 24.80 38.21
N PHE A 29 -5.01 25.32 36.98
CA PHE A 29 -5.37 24.56 35.78
C PHE A 29 -4.52 23.29 35.60
N SER A 30 -3.29 23.26 36.13
CA SER A 30 -2.45 22.07 36.17
C SER A 30 -2.82 21.08 37.28
N ASN A 31 -3.37 21.53 38.42
CA ASN A 31 -3.67 20.71 39.60
C ASN A 31 -5.16 20.31 39.74
N GLU A 32 -6.08 21.13 39.24
CA GLU A 32 -7.40 20.68 38.80
C GLU A 32 -7.12 19.98 37.48
N GLY A 33 -6.56 18.77 37.60
CA GLY A 33 -5.94 18.03 36.51
C GLY A 33 -6.80 18.17 35.29
N ILE A 34 -6.21 18.69 34.20
CA ILE A 34 -6.84 18.85 32.89
C ILE A 34 -7.83 17.70 32.77
N ILE A 35 -9.11 17.98 32.96
CA ILE A 35 -10.15 16.99 32.77
C ILE A 35 -10.20 16.90 31.26
N VAL A 36 -9.20 16.20 30.70
CA VAL A 36 -9.26 15.72 29.33
C VAL A 36 -10.52 14.89 29.38
N ASP A 37 -11.53 15.34 28.65
CA ASP A 37 -12.75 14.58 28.49
C ASP A 37 -12.30 13.19 28.02
N GLU A 38 -12.50 12.19 28.87
CA GLU A 38 -12.06 10.82 28.61
C GLU A 38 -12.64 10.34 27.28
N ALA A 39 -13.84 10.83 26.92
CA ALA A 39 -14.44 10.56 25.61
C ALA A 39 -13.66 11.22 24.46
N GLU A 40 -13.15 12.44 24.64
CA GLU A 40 -12.30 13.12 23.66
C GLU A 40 -10.94 12.43 23.52
N LEU A 41 -10.32 11.98 24.62
CA LEU A 41 -9.06 11.23 24.59
C LEU A 41 -9.24 9.89 23.86
N GLN A 42 -10.29 9.15 24.18
CA GLN A 42 -10.63 7.89 23.51
C GLN A 42 -10.92 8.10 22.03
N CYS A 43 -11.67 9.16 21.69
CA CYS A 43 -11.94 9.52 20.30
C CYS A 43 -10.65 9.81 19.53
N ASN A 44 -9.74 10.59 20.10
CA ASN A 44 -8.44 10.87 19.51
C ASN A 44 -7.61 9.59 19.31
N GLN A 45 -7.59 8.68 20.28
CA GLN A 45 -6.91 7.39 20.15
C GLN A 45 -7.50 6.53 19.03
N HIS A 46 -8.83 6.49 18.92
CA HIS A 46 -9.51 5.77 17.83
C HIS A 46 -9.19 6.37 16.46
N LEU A 47 -9.15 7.69 16.33
CA LEU A 47 -8.77 8.38 15.10
C LEU A 47 -7.31 8.08 14.70
N GLN A 48 -6.39 8.06 15.67
CA GLN A 48 -5.00 7.68 15.40
C GLN A 48 -4.88 6.23 14.92
N ASN A 49 -5.61 5.30 15.55
CA ASN A 49 -5.65 3.90 15.13
C ASN A 49 -6.25 3.75 13.73
N LEU A 50 -7.34 4.47 13.44
CA LEU A 50 -7.98 4.46 12.12
C LEU A 50 -7.04 5.02 11.04
N TYR A 51 -6.35 6.13 11.33
CA TYR A 51 -5.38 6.72 10.41
C TYR A 51 -4.21 5.76 10.12
N SER A 52 -3.63 5.18 11.17
CA SER A 52 -2.51 4.24 11.04
C SER A 52 -2.89 2.98 10.26
N SER A 53 -4.04 2.39 10.58
CA SER A 53 -4.56 1.21 9.88
C SER A 53 -4.89 1.51 8.41
N THR A 54 -5.53 2.64 8.11
CA THR A 54 -5.84 3.08 6.74
C THR A 54 -4.57 3.32 5.93
N ARG A 55 -3.57 3.98 6.52
CA ARG A 55 -2.27 4.21 5.86
C ARG A 55 -1.58 2.89 5.54
N THR A 56 -1.59 1.95 6.47
CA THR A 56 -0.99 0.61 6.29
C THR A 56 -1.72 -0.18 5.20
N ALA A 57 -3.06 -0.17 5.23
CA ALA A 57 -3.90 -0.81 4.22
C ALA A 57 -3.62 -0.25 2.82
N LYS A 58 -3.52 1.08 2.68
CA LYS A 58 -3.16 1.73 1.40
C LYS A 58 -1.80 1.27 0.87
N HIS A 59 -0.79 1.15 1.74
CA HIS A 59 0.52 0.64 1.32
C HIS A 59 0.44 -0.83 0.90
N PHE A 60 -0.33 -1.65 1.62
CA PHE A 60 -0.53 -3.04 1.28
C PHE A 60 -1.26 -3.23 -0.07
N GLN A 61 -2.32 -2.45 -0.31
CA GLN A 61 -3.03 -2.43 -1.60
C GLN A 61 -2.07 -2.10 -2.76
N LYS A 62 -1.21 -1.09 -2.60
CA LYS A 62 -0.18 -0.77 -3.60
C LYS A 62 0.78 -1.92 -3.87
N ASN A 63 1.14 -2.71 -2.85
CA ASN A 63 2.00 -3.88 -3.02
C ASN A 63 1.27 -4.99 -3.78
N ILE A 64 -0.03 -5.20 -3.51
CA ILE A 64 -0.86 -6.15 -4.27
C ILE A 64 -0.91 -5.74 -5.74
N VAL A 65 -1.26 -4.49 -6.03
CA VAL A 65 -1.33 -3.95 -7.40
C VAL A 65 -0.02 -4.20 -8.15
N ARG A 66 1.11 -3.78 -7.58
CA ARG A 66 2.43 -4.02 -8.20
C ARG A 66 2.77 -5.50 -8.38
N GLY A 67 2.36 -6.34 -7.43
CA GLY A 67 2.54 -7.79 -7.53
C GLY A 67 1.78 -8.38 -8.73
N VAL A 68 0.53 -7.97 -8.92
CA VAL A 68 -0.30 -8.41 -10.05
C VAL A 68 0.22 -7.85 -11.37
N GLU A 69 0.59 -6.56 -11.44
CA GLU A 69 1.21 -5.97 -12.64
C GLU A 69 2.49 -6.71 -13.03
N GLY A 70 3.34 -7.05 -12.05
CA GLY A 70 4.55 -7.84 -12.26
C GLY A 70 4.23 -9.25 -12.77
N PHE A 71 3.24 -9.93 -12.18
CA PHE A 71 2.78 -11.25 -12.62
C PHE A 71 2.25 -11.23 -14.06
N VAL A 72 1.42 -10.24 -14.40
CA VAL A 72 0.92 -10.02 -15.77
C VAL A 72 2.09 -9.82 -16.73
N SER A 73 3.03 -8.94 -16.41
CA SER A 73 4.18 -8.65 -17.26
C SER A 73 5.06 -9.87 -17.54
N ILE A 74 5.32 -10.69 -16.50
CA ILE A 74 6.11 -11.92 -16.64
C ILE A 74 5.31 -12.96 -17.44
N SER A 75 4.03 -13.15 -17.10
CA SER A 75 3.17 -14.13 -17.77
C SER A 75 3.04 -13.86 -19.26
N SER A 76 2.88 -12.60 -19.68
CA SER A 76 2.79 -12.25 -21.10
C SER A 76 4.07 -12.61 -21.87
N LYS A 77 5.26 -12.43 -21.26
CA LYS A 77 6.53 -12.81 -21.89
C LYS A 77 6.70 -14.33 -21.96
N GLU A 78 6.32 -15.05 -20.90
CA GLU A 78 6.33 -16.51 -20.89
C GLU A 78 5.42 -17.08 -21.98
N MET A 79 4.22 -16.50 -22.13
CA MET A 79 3.25 -16.91 -23.15
C MET A 79 3.81 -16.77 -24.57
N GLU A 80 4.52 -15.68 -24.87
CA GLU A 80 5.16 -15.48 -26.18
C GLU A 80 6.15 -16.60 -26.49
N ILE A 81 6.99 -16.97 -25.52
CA ILE A 81 7.99 -18.04 -25.64
C ILE A 81 7.30 -19.40 -25.81
N LEU A 82 6.29 -19.69 -24.99
CA LEU A 82 5.59 -20.98 -24.98
C LEU A 82 4.74 -21.18 -26.23
N ARG A 83 4.10 -20.12 -26.75
CA ARG A 83 3.39 -20.17 -28.05
C ARG A 83 4.35 -20.48 -29.19
N LYS A 84 5.52 -19.82 -29.21
CA LYS A 84 6.54 -20.11 -30.22
C LYS A 84 7.01 -21.57 -30.16
N LEU A 85 7.27 -22.09 -28.96
CA LEU A 85 7.63 -23.50 -28.77
C LEU A 85 6.51 -24.43 -29.24
N ALA A 86 5.25 -24.14 -28.87
CA ALA A 86 4.10 -24.92 -29.26
C ALA A 86 3.90 -24.95 -30.78
N ASP A 87 4.08 -23.81 -31.46
CA ASP A 87 4.00 -23.69 -32.91
C ASP A 87 5.13 -24.45 -33.61
N GLU A 88 6.36 -24.40 -33.08
CA GLU A 88 7.49 -25.19 -33.58
C GLU A 88 7.24 -26.71 -33.42
N CYS A 89 6.67 -27.13 -32.28
CA CYS A 89 6.26 -28.52 -32.06
C CYS A 89 5.14 -28.97 -33.02
N CYS A 90 4.12 -28.12 -33.23
CA CYS A 90 3.05 -28.38 -34.20
C CYS A 90 3.61 -28.53 -35.61
N LYS A 91 4.50 -27.61 -36.02
CA LYS A 91 5.14 -27.64 -37.34
C LYS A 91 5.97 -28.91 -37.52
N TYR A 92 6.85 -29.24 -36.56
CA TYR A 92 7.61 -30.48 -36.60
C TYR A 92 6.70 -31.71 -36.72
N GLY A 93 5.64 -31.76 -35.92
CA GLY A 93 4.69 -32.86 -35.91
C GLY A 93 3.90 -33.00 -37.21
N ALA A 94 3.55 -31.88 -37.87
CA ALA A 94 2.88 -31.86 -39.16
C ALA A 94 3.80 -32.27 -40.31
N ASP A 95 5.03 -31.75 -40.34
CA ASP A 95 6.03 -32.01 -41.38
C ASP A 95 6.53 -33.48 -41.37
N ASN A 96 6.38 -34.18 -40.23
CA ASN A 96 6.90 -35.54 -40.03
C ASN A 96 5.80 -36.59 -39.79
N GLN A 97 4.57 -36.32 -40.25
CA GLN A 97 3.44 -37.26 -40.19
C GLN A 97 3.76 -38.55 -40.97
N ASN A 98 4.06 -39.62 -40.25
CA ASN A 98 4.10 -40.98 -40.78
C ASN A 98 3.55 -41.97 -39.73
N GLU A 99 3.04 -43.13 -40.15
CA GLU A 99 2.30 -44.06 -39.28
C GLU A 99 3.12 -44.57 -38.07
N ASN A 100 4.45 -44.49 -38.12
CA ASN A 100 5.35 -45.03 -37.09
C ASN A 100 6.20 -43.98 -36.36
N ASN A 101 5.99 -42.68 -36.61
CA ASN A 101 6.75 -41.62 -35.96
C ASN A 101 6.01 -41.12 -34.72
N HIS A 102 6.18 -41.87 -33.63
CA HIS A 102 5.58 -41.55 -32.35
C HIS A 102 6.04 -40.19 -31.80
N VAL A 103 7.27 -39.75 -32.12
CA VAL A 103 7.78 -38.45 -31.70
C VAL A 103 7.05 -37.31 -32.41
N ALA A 104 6.83 -37.42 -33.73
CA ALA A 104 6.05 -36.42 -34.48
C ALA A 104 4.63 -36.30 -33.95
N ARG A 105 3.97 -37.43 -33.64
CA ARG A 105 2.63 -37.42 -33.03
C ARG A 105 2.62 -36.78 -31.65
N ALA A 106 3.59 -37.11 -30.80
CA ALA A 106 3.71 -36.53 -29.46
C ALA A 106 3.97 -35.02 -29.52
N ALA A 107 4.85 -34.56 -30.42
CA ALA A 107 5.14 -33.15 -30.62
C ALA A 107 3.90 -32.37 -31.09
N LEU A 108 3.13 -32.92 -32.04
CA LEU A 108 1.89 -32.29 -32.49
C LEU A 108 0.86 -32.18 -31.34
N GLN A 109 0.67 -33.25 -30.57
CA GLN A 109 -0.25 -33.24 -29.42
C GLN A 109 0.20 -32.27 -28.33
N PHE A 110 1.50 -32.22 -28.04
CA PHE A 110 2.09 -31.28 -27.09
C PHE A 110 1.84 -29.84 -27.53
N GLY A 111 2.19 -29.49 -28.77
CA GLY A 111 2.01 -28.14 -29.30
C GLY A 111 0.54 -27.71 -29.32
N ALA A 112 -0.36 -28.59 -29.78
CA ALA A 112 -1.80 -28.29 -29.79
C ALA A 112 -2.35 -28.06 -28.37
N SER A 113 -1.94 -28.90 -27.41
CA SER A 113 -2.39 -28.77 -26.02
C SER A 113 -1.82 -27.50 -25.37
N HIS A 114 -0.55 -27.18 -25.61
CA HIS A 114 0.06 -25.96 -25.09
C HIS A 114 -0.58 -24.69 -25.66
N ASN A 115 -0.90 -24.65 -26.96
CA ASN A 115 -1.60 -23.50 -27.54
C ASN A 115 -2.97 -23.26 -26.87
N LEU A 116 -3.71 -24.33 -26.53
CA LEU A 116 -4.96 -24.20 -25.76
C LEU A 116 -4.70 -23.68 -24.34
N MET A 117 -3.68 -24.18 -23.65
CA MET A 117 -3.31 -23.70 -22.32
C MET A 117 -2.92 -22.22 -22.32
N GLU A 118 -2.16 -21.77 -23.31
CA GLU A 118 -1.77 -20.35 -23.41
C GLU A 118 -2.98 -19.44 -23.71
N ASN A 119 -4.01 -19.92 -24.40
CA ASN A 119 -5.26 -19.15 -24.60
C ASN A 119 -6.05 -18.97 -23.30
N GLU A 120 -6.12 -20.02 -22.46
CA GLU A 120 -6.72 -19.91 -21.13
C GLU A 120 -5.90 -18.97 -20.24
N LYS A 121 -4.56 -19.06 -20.30
CA LYS A 121 -3.67 -18.15 -19.58
C LYS A 121 -3.83 -16.70 -20.04
N GLU A 122 -4.00 -16.46 -21.34
CA GLU A 122 -4.29 -15.13 -21.89
C GLU A 122 -5.57 -14.54 -21.33
N THR A 123 -6.62 -15.36 -21.25
CA THR A 123 -7.91 -14.95 -20.68
C THR A 123 -7.76 -14.57 -19.21
N LEU A 124 -7.06 -15.40 -18.42
CA LEU A 124 -6.78 -15.11 -17.01
C LEU A 124 -5.97 -13.82 -16.83
N VAL A 125 -4.89 -13.66 -17.58
CA VAL A 125 -4.01 -12.49 -17.51
C VAL A 125 -4.76 -11.23 -17.93
N GLY A 126 -5.62 -11.31 -18.95
CA GLY A 126 -6.51 -10.21 -19.36
C GLY A 126 -7.43 -9.77 -18.23
N VAL A 127 -8.13 -10.71 -17.58
CA VAL A 127 -9.01 -10.41 -16.45
C VAL A 127 -8.25 -9.77 -15.28
N LEU A 128 -7.06 -10.29 -14.95
CA LEU A 128 -6.22 -9.72 -13.89
C LEU A 128 -5.76 -8.29 -14.22
N ASN A 129 -5.36 -8.05 -15.46
CA ASN A 129 -4.93 -6.73 -15.91
C ASN A 129 -6.08 -5.71 -15.86
N ASP A 130 -7.28 -6.10 -16.28
CA ASP A 130 -8.47 -5.24 -16.23
C ASP A 130 -8.84 -4.89 -14.78
N GLN A 131 -8.75 -5.84 -13.85
CA GLN A 131 -9.05 -5.59 -12.43
C GLN A 131 -8.08 -4.61 -11.77
N VAL A 132 -6.83 -4.57 -12.21
CA VAL A 132 -5.81 -3.68 -11.64
C VAL A 132 -5.84 -2.30 -12.27
N PHE A 133 -6.29 -2.17 -13.53
CA PHE A 133 -6.37 -0.87 -14.21
C PHE A 133 -7.29 0.15 -13.52
N TYR A 134 -8.26 -0.31 -12.72
CA TYR A 134 -9.23 0.54 -12.02
C TYR A 134 -8.91 0.83 -10.53
N ILE A 135 -7.74 0.42 -10.03
CA ILE A 135 -7.30 0.63 -8.63
C ILE A 135 -6.22 1.72 -8.55
#